data_AF-A0A976PEN7-F1
#
_entry.id   AF-A0A976PEN7-F1
#
_cell.length_a   1.000
_cell.length_b   1.000
_cell.length_c   1.000
_cell.angle_alpha   90.00
_cell.angle_beta   90.00
_cell.angle_gamma   90.00
#
_symmetry.space_group_name_H-M   'P 1'
#
loop_
_entity.id
_entity.type
_entity.pdbx_description
1 polymer ?
#
loop_
_entity_poly.entity_id
_entity_poly.type
_entity_poly.pdbx_seq_one_letter_code
_entity_poly.pdbx_strand_id
1 'polypeptide(L)'
;SRIDKTTQEMRVIRAQLGPTTLHDVRHLLEDAIYDLDHYGEAQQLGYALRDAKSFGVHYQSVRAQGECYGVMRARALSDAIHWRYLRYHYDQGAIVNVESLDGSGRR
;
A
#
# COMPACT_ATOMS: atom_id res chain seq x y z
N SER A 1 -9.86 -7.01 -25.47
CA SER A 1 -10.68 -7.79 -24.53
C SER A 1 -11.67 -6.83 -23.91
N ARG A 2 -12.98 -7.10 -24.06
CA ARG A 2 -14.11 -6.17 -23.88
C ARG A 2 -14.72 -6.26 -22.49
N ILE A 3 -13.97 -5.89 -21.45
CA ILE A 3 -14.55 -5.75 -20.12
C ILE A 3 -14.45 -4.27 -19.75
N ASP A 4 -15.39 -3.46 -20.27
CA ASP A 4 -15.45 -2.01 -20.04
C ASP A 4 -15.91 -1.68 -18.61
N LYS A 5 -16.71 -2.58 -18.03
CA LYS A 5 -17.21 -2.52 -16.65
C LYS A 5 -16.98 -3.86 -15.98
N THR A 6 -16.30 -3.84 -14.83
CA THR A 6 -16.08 -5.03 -14.02
C THR A 6 -16.17 -4.70 -12.55
N THR A 7 -16.50 -5.70 -11.75
CA THR A 7 -16.31 -5.66 -10.31
C THR A 7 -15.14 -6.54 -9.91
N GLN A 8 -14.45 -6.16 -8.83
CA GLN A 8 -13.43 -6.98 -8.20
C GLN A 8 -13.65 -6.99 -6.69
N GLU A 9 -13.66 -8.19 -6.11
CA GLU A 9 -13.75 -8.35 -4.66
C GLU A 9 -12.34 -8.44 -4.07
N MET A 10 -12.06 -7.57 -3.11
CA MET A 10 -10.76 -7.42 -2.47
C MET A 10 -10.89 -7.69 -0.97
N ARG A 11 -9.87 -8.29 -0.38
CA ARG A 11 -9.77 -8.45 1.08
C ARG A 11 -9.02 -7.27 1.67
N VAL A 12 -9.58 -6.68 2.72
CA VAL A 12 -8.86 -5.74 3.57
C VAL A 12 -8.17 -6.54 4.66
N ILE A 13 -6.85 -6.46 4.70
CA ILE A 13 -6.05 -7.01 5.80
C ILE A 13 -5.68 -5.86 6.72
N ARG A 14 -5.99 -6.02 8.01
CA ARG A 14 -5.53 -5.12 9.06
C ARG A 14 -4.38 -5.81 9.79
N ALA A 15 -3.28 -5.11 9.99
CA ALA A 15 -2.13 -5.58 10.76
C ALA A 15 -1.63 -4.44 11.66
N GLN A 16 -0.91 -4.79 12.71
CA GLN A 16 -0.19 -3.85 13.56
C GLN A 16 1.27 -3.80 13.13
N LEU A 17 1.82 -2.60 12.99
CA LEU A 17 3.26 -2.42 12.82
C LEU A 17 3.92 -2.46 14.20
N GLY A 18 4.83 -3.42 14.40
CA GLY A 18 5.54 -3.60 15.65
C GLY A 18 6.59 -2.50 15.92
N PRO A 19 7.32 -2.56 17.05
CA PRO A 19 8.29 -1.54 17.47
C PRO A 19 9.57 -1.49 16.62
N THR A 20 9.57 -2.07 15.42
CA THR A 20 10.73 -2.12 14.53
C THR A 20 10.94 -0.77 13.84
N THR A 21 12.19 -0.31 13.79
CA THR A 21 12.55 0.91 13.07
C THR A 21 12.49 0.68 11.57
N LEU A 22 11.69 1.49 10.88
CA LEU A 22 11.71 1.66 9.44
C LEU A 22 12.58 2.87 9.09
N HIS A 23 13.17 2.89 7.89
CA HIS A 23 13.84 4.08 7.41
C HIS A 23 12.80 5.15 7.07
N ASP A 24 12.83 6.28 7.75
CA ASP A 24 11.95 7.40 7.46
C ASP A 24 12.56 8.26 6.35
N VAL A 25 11.88 8.30 5.20
CA VAL A 25 12.28 9.10 4.04
C VAL A 25 11.24 10.15 3.69
N ARG A 26 10.29 10.44 4.58
CA ARG A 26 9.22 11.42 4.35
C ARG A 26 9.73 12.85 4.19
N HIS A 27 10.94 13.12 4.64
CA HIS A 27 11.59 14.42 4.53
C HIS A 27 12.27 14.66 3.17
N LEU A 28 12.30 13.67 2.27
CA LEU A 28 12.99 13.72 0.99
C LEU A 28 12.06 14.03 -0.19
N LEU A 29 11.00 14.84 -0.02
CA LEU A 29 9.96 15.03 -1.03
C LEU A 29 10.43 15.50 -2.41
N GLU A 30 11.57 16.16 -2.49
CA GLU A 30 12.18 16.66 -3.74
C GLU A 30 13.17 15.65 -4.36
N ASP A 31 13.40 14.53 -3.70
CA ASP A 31 14.30 13.47 -4.17
C ASP A 31 13.64 12.62 -5.27
N ALA A 32 14.44 12.12 -6.20
CA ALA A 32 14.01 11.30 -7.33
C ALA A 32 13.32 9.98 -6.89
N ILE A 33 13.48 9.53 -5.65
CA ILE A 33 12.69 8.40 -5.11
C ILE A 33 11.17 8.69 -5.06
N TYR A 34 10.76 9.96 -5.17
CA TYR A 34 9.35 10.38 -5.22
C TYR A 34 8.87 10.76 -6.63
N ASP A 35 9.60 10.40 -7.69
CA ASP A 35 9.12 10.60 -9.06
C ASP A 35 7.83 9.80 -9.30
N LEU A 36 6.80 10.50 -9.80
CA LEU A 36 5.44 9.96 -10.00
C LEU A 36 5.40 8.86 -11.07
N ASP A 37 6.23 8.99 -12.09
CA ASP A 37 6.19 8.20 -13.32
C ASP A 37 7.42 7.28 -13.47
N HIS A 38 8.57 7.67 -12.91
CA HIS A 38 9.84 6.96 -13.04
C HIS A 38 10.31 6.36 -11.71
N TYR A 39 9.95 5.11 -11.46
CA TYR A 39 10.22 4.40 -10.21
C TYR A 39 11.67 3.88 -10.06
N GLY A 40 12.60 4.27 -10.93
CA GLY A 40 13.95 3.71 -10.99
C GLY A 40 14.74 3.90 -9.68
N GLU A 41 14.79 5.14 -9.18
CA GLU A 41 15.51 5.47 -7.94
C GLU A 41 14.83 4.85 -6.71
N ALA A 42 13.50 4.87 -6.66
CA ALA A 42 12.73 4.23 -5.59
C ALA A 42 12.96 2.70 -5.54
N GLN A 43 13.04 2.05 -6.70
CA GLN A 43 13.34 0.62 -6.81
C GLN A 43 14.77 0.31 -6.35
N GLN A 44 15.75 1.10 -6.79
CA GLN A 44 17.15 0.97 -6.35
C GLN A 44 17.29 1.09 -4.83
N LEU A 45 16.64 2.11 -4.22
CA LEU A 45 16.56 2.24 -2.77
C LEU A 45 15.93 0.99 -2.13
N GLY A 46 14.83 0.50 -2.70
CA GLY A 46 14.15 -0.70 -2.24
C GLY A 46 15.05 -1.95 -2.24
N TYR A 47 15.87 -2.13 -3.29
CA TYR A 47 16.85 -3.21 -3.36
C TYR A 47 17.96 -3.05 -2.32
N ALA A 48 18.54 -1.85 -2.20
CA ALA A 48 19.58 -1.57 -1.21
C ALA A 48 19.11 -1.84 0.23
N LEU A 49 17.90 -1.41 0.59
CA LEU A 49 17.31 -1.65 1.91
C LEU A 49 17.06 -3.14 2.17
N ARG A 50 16.62 -3.88 1.14
CA ARG A 50 16.40 -5.33 1.22
C ARG A 50 17.71 -6.08 1.49
N ASP A 51 18.78 -5.71 0.79
CA ASP A 51 20.12 -6.30 0.90
C ASP A 51 20.78 -5.98 2.25
N ALA A 52 20.56 -4.75 2.74
CA ALA A 52 20.92 -4.33 4.09
C ALA A 52 20.11 -5.02 5.21
N LYS A 53 19.19 -5.92 4.87
CA LYS A 53 18.31 -6.65 5.80
C LYS A 53 17.43 -5.73 6.65
N SER A 54 17.07 -4.56 6.12
CA SER A 54 16.16 -3.62 6.78
C SER A 54 14.76 -4.22 6.98
N PHE A 55 14.03 -3.67 7.95
CA PHE A 55 12.62 -4.01 8.18
C PHE A 55 11.69 -3.32 7.19
N GLY A 56 12.11 -2.19 6.60
CA GLY A 56 11.34 -1.48 5.59
C GLY A 56 11.52 0.04 5.64
N VAL A 57 10.57 0.75 5.04
CA VAL A 57 10.62 2.19 4.80
C VAL A 57 9.26 2.86 5.12
N HIS A 58 9.30 4.07 5.67
CA HIS A 58 8.14 4.95 5.89
C HIS A 58 8.30 6.16 4.96
N TYR A 59 7.35 6.34 4.05
CA TYR A 59 7.46 7.27 2.93
C TYR A 59 6.13 7.97 2.65
N GLN A 60 6.15 9.06 1.90
CA GLN A 60 4.94 9.74 1.44
C GLN A 60 4.34 9.05 0.20
N SER A 61 3.03 9.06 0.03
CA SER A 61 2.42 8.56 -1.20
C SER A 61 2.74 9.49 -2.37
N VAL A 62 3.24 8.94 -3.47
CA VAL A 62 3.45 9.71 -4.72
C VAL A 62 2.15 9.98 -5.47
N ARG A 63 1.05 9.26 -5.17
CA ARG A 63 -0.22 9.34 -5.94
C ARG A 63 -1.33 10.12 -5.24
N ALA A 64 -1.20 10.39 -3.94
CA ALA A 64 -2.23 11.05 -3.14
C ALA A 64 -1.63 11.62 -1.85
N GLN A 65 -2.35 12.51 -1.16
CA GLN A 65 -1.96 12.91 0.19
C GLN A 65 -2.04 11.71 1.14
N GLY A 66 -0.97 11.50 1.92
CA GLY A 66 -0.91 10.45 2.94
C GLY A 66 0.43 9.73 2.96
N GLU A 67 0.61 8.93 4.00
CA GLU A 67 1.85 8.19 4.25
C GLU A 67 1.68 6.70 3.97
N CYS A 68 2.77 6.04 3.61
CA CYS A 68 2.83 4.64 3.26
C CYS A 68 3.99 3.94 3.96
N TYR A 69 3.81 2.64 4.19
CA TYR A 69 4.78 1.78 4.85
C TYR A 69 5.17 0.62 3.92
N GLY A 70 6.43 0.58 3.52
CA GLY A 70 7.00 -0.50 2.71
C GLY A 70 7.65 -1.53 3.62
N VAL A 71 6.93 -2.57 4.01
CA VAL A 71 7.44 -3.60 4.93
C VAL A 71 8.15 -4.71 4.15
N MET A 72 9.39 -5.03 4.55
CA MET A 72 10.24 -6.02 3.88
C MET A 72 10.43 -7.32 4.66
N ARG A 73 9.97 -7.38 5.91
CA ARG A 73 10.09 -8.55 6.79
C ARG A 73 8.76 -8.79 7.51
N ALA A 74 8.19 -9.98 7.36
CA ALA A 74 6.89 -10.32 7.94
C ALA A 74 6.84 -10.09 9.47
N ARG A 75 7.94 -10.35 10.19
CA ARG A 75 8.07 -10.13 11.64
C ARG A 75 7.94 -8.66 12.09
N ALA A 76 7.97 -7.70 11.16
CA ALA A 76 7.67 -6.29 11.47
C ALA A 76 6.17 -6.08 11.75
N LEU A 77 5.33 -7.02 11.30
CA LEU A 77 3.88 -6.97 11.45
C LEU A 77 3.42 -8.02 12.46
N SER A 78 2.41 -7.67 13.25
CA SER A 78 1.63 -8.60 14.07
C SER A 78 0.14 -8.45 13.77
N ASP A 79 -0.66 -9.40 14.29
CA ASP A 79 -2.12 -9.33 14.26
C ASP A 79 -2.71 -9.09 12.86
N ALA A 80 -2.09 -9.69 11.84
CA ALA A 80 -2.54 -9.63 10.46
C ALA A 80 -3.82 -10.45 10.31
N ILE A 81 -4.96 -9.76 10.34
CA ILE A 81 -6.29 -10.36 10.25
C ILE A 81 -7.00 -9.91 8.98
N HIS A 82 -7.77 -10.82 8.40
CA HIS A 82 -8.79 -10.41 7.44
C HIS A 82 -9.86 -9.60 8.17
N TRP A 83 -10.07 -8.37 7.72
CA TRP A 83 -10.94 -7.40 8.36
C TRP A 83 -12.31 -7.28 7.67
N ARG A 84 -12.33 -7.18 6.34
CA ARG A 84 -13.55 -7.09 5.54
C ARG A 84 -13.35 -7.41 4.07
N TYR A 85 -14.45 -7.67 3.35
CA TYR A 85 -14.47 -7.66 1.90
C TYR A 85 -14.95 -6.30 1.37
N LEU A 86 -14.29 -5.81 0.32
CA LEU A 86 -14.71 -4.65 -0.45
C LEU A 86 -14.96 -5.08 -1.89
N ARG A 87 -16.00 -4.56 -2.54
CA ARG A 87 -16.17 -4.68 -3.98
C ARG A 87 -15.87 -3.34 -4.64
N TYR A 88 -14.86 -3.37 -5.51
CA TYR A 88 -14.45 -2.26 -6.35
C TYR A 88 -15.20 -2.36 -7.67
N HIS A 89 -15.85 -1.27 -8.07
CA HIS A 89 -16.50 -1.13 -9.37
C HIS A 89 -15.59 -0.32 -10.27
N TYR A 90 -15.21 -0.90 -11.41
CA TYR A 90 -14.38 -0.26 -12.41
C TYR A 90 -15.22 0.15 -13.62
N ASP A 91 -14.96 1.35 -14.14
CA ASP A 91 -15.44 1.83 -15.44
C ASP A 91 -14.24 2.40 -16.21
N GLN A 92 -13.99 1.90 -17.42
CA GLN A 92 -12.87 2.33 -18.28
C GLN A 92 -11.50 2.33 -17.57
N GLY A 93 -11.27 1.35 -16.69
CA GLY A 93 -10.01 1.19 -15.94
C GLY A 93 -9.88 2.05 -14.68
N ALA A 94 -10.84 2.93 -14.39
CA ALA A 94 -10.87 3.72 -13.17
C ALA A 94 -11.83 3.11 -12.14
N ILE A 95 -11.50 3.24 -10.85
CA ILE A 95 -12.41 2.88 -9.76
C ILE A 95 -13.47 4.00 -9.66
N VAL A 96 -14.74 3.65 -9.86
CA VAL A 96 -15.86 4.61 -9.79
C VAL A 96 -16.72 4.45 -8.54
N ASN A 97 -16.65 3.29 -7.88
CA ASN A 97 -17.34 3.05 -6.62
C ASN A 97 -16.64 1.94 -5.80
N VAL A 98 -16.73 2.02 -4.47
CA VAL A 98 -16.26 0.97 -3.56
C VAL A 98 -17.35 0.71 -2.53
N GLU A 99 -17.82 -0.53 -2.46
CA GLU A 99 -18.83 -0.97 -1.49
C GLU A 99 -18.24 -1.94 -0.47
N SER A 100 -18.70 -1.85 0.77
CA SER A 100 -18.44 -2.87 1.79
C SER A 100 -19.38 -4.05 1.54
N LEU A 101 -18.83 -5.25 1.41
CA LEU A 101 -19.63 -6.48 1.25
C LEU A 101 -19.97 -7.15 2.58
N ASP A 102 -19.29 -6.73 3.64
CA ASP A 102 -19.67 -7.11 5.00
C ASP A 102 -20.96 -6.35 5.32
N GLY A 103 -22.07 -7.08 5.37
CA GLY A 103 -23.42 -6.53 5.55
C GLY A 103 -23.47 -5.52 6.70
N SER A 104 -24.31 -4.49 6.54
CA SER A 104 -24.64 -3.52 7.59
C SER A 104 -25.04 -4.25 8.89
N GLY A 105 -24.10 -4.43 9.83
CA GLY A 105 -24.39 -5.33 10.95
C GLY A 105 -23.25 -5.66 11.89
N ARG A 106 -22.63 -4.65 12.50
CA ARG A 106 -22.52 -4.54 13.97
C ARG A 106 -21.86 -3.23 14.38
N ARG A 107 -22.52 -2.56 15.32
CA ARG A 107 -22.01 -1.48 16.16
C ARG A 107 -20.72 -1.90 16.87
#